data_AF-A0A2E7P4K8-F1
#
_entry.id   AF-A0A2E7P4K8-F1
#
_cell.length_a   1.000
_cell.length_b   1.000
_cell.length_c   1.000
_cell.angle_alpha   90.00
_cell.angle_beta   90.00
_cell.angle_gamma   90.00
#
_symmetry.space_group_name_H-M   'P 1'
#
loop_
_entity.id
_entity.type
_entity.pdbx_description
1 polymer ?
#
loop_
_entity_poly.entity_id
_entity_poly.type
_entity_poly.pdbx_seq_one_letter_code
_entity_poly.pdbx_strand_id
1 'polypeptide(L)'
;MASKKLGITHCPECGHQKADIKISLDGENKKPYRHCPECYASYHPRNKHQADMLLAKMKDGAPAPEQDEPPAAPPAAPAAQTKEETEYEMVFGVRVPKKKVAA
;
A
#
# COMPACT_ATOMS: atom_id res chain seq x y z
N MET A 1 -2.90 2.85 24.57
CA MET A 1 -2.52 1.78 23.64
C MET A 1 -1.92 2.40 22.41
N ALA A 2 -0.60 2.46 22.35
CA ALA A 2 0.13 2.83 21.16
C ALA A 2 -0.11 1.75 20.11
N SER A 3 -0.84 2.11 19.06
CA SER A 3 -1.10 1.24 17.91
C SER A 3 -0.54 1.89 16.65
N LYS A 4 0.24 1.15 15.88
CA LYS A 4 0.79 1.62 14.61
C LYS A 4 -0.15 1.18 13.49
N LYS A 5 -0.57 2.12 12.64
CA LYS A 5 -1.31 1.80 11.42
C LYS A 5 -0.36 1.16 10.41
N LEU A 6 -0.70 -0.04 9.95
CA LEU A 6 0.02 -0.78 8.92
C LEU A 6 -0.52 -0.43 7.53
N GLY A 7 -1.84 -0.39 7.37
CA GLY A 7 -2.47 -0.06 6.09
C GLY A 7 -3.98 -0.07 6.14
N ILE A 8 -4.60 -0.32 4.99
CA ILE A 8 -6.05 -0.15 4.78
C ILE A 8 -6.66 -1.42 4.18
N THR A 9 -7.92 -1.70 4.54
CA THR A 9 -8.68 -2.84 4.02
C THR A 9 -10.18 -2.56 4.04
N HIS A 10 -10.96 -3.49 3.51
CA HIS A 10 -12.41 -3.41 3.49
C HIS A 10 -13.03 -3.89 4.82
N CYS A 11 -14.04 -3.16 5.30
CA CYS A 11 -14.87 -3.55 6.43
C CYS A 11 -16.03 -4.45 5.97
N PRO A 12 -16.14 -5.71 6.45
CA PRO A 12 -17.20 -6.63 6.09
C PRO A 12 -18.54 -6.30 6.76
N GLU A 13 -18.55 -5.50 7.84
CA GLU A 13 -19.79 -5.15 8.55
C GLU A 13 -20.56 -4.04 7.79
N CYS A 14 -19.87 -2.95 7.45
CA CYS A 14 -20.48 -1.76 6.86
C CYS A 14 -20.08 -1.48 5.41
N GLY A 15 -19.25 -2.32 4.79
CA GLY A 15 -18.79 -2.12 3.40
C GLY A 15 -17.76 -1.00 3.21
N HIS A 16 -17.30 -0.36 4.29
CA HIS A 16 -16.37 0.75 4.18
C HIS A 16 -15.00 0.29 3.66
N GLN A 17 -14.52 0.92 2.58
CA GLN A 17 -13.31 0.48 1.87
C GLN A 17 -11.99 0.92 2.53
N LYS A 18 -12.04 1.83 3.51
CA LYS A 18 -10.87 2.41 4.18
C LYS A 18 -10.80 2.07 5.68
N ALA A 19 -11.02 0.80 6.04
CA ALA A 19 -10.80 0.33 7.41
C ALA A 19 -9.30 0.19 7.71
N ASP A 20 -8.86 0.64 8.87
CA ASP A 20 -7.45 0.59 9.26
C ASP A 20 -7.04 -0.80 9.71
N ILE A 21 -5.88 -1.28 9.28
CA ILE A 21 -5.18 -2.38 9.93
C ILE A 21 -4.13 -1.78 10.86
N LYS A 22 -4.21 -2.08 12.15
CA LYS A 22 -3.31 -1.58 13.19
C LYS A 22 -2.60 -2.73 13.89
N ILE A 23 -1.43 -2.47 14.47
CA ILE A 23 -0.71 -3.42 15.33
C ILE A 23 -0.51 -2.79 16.71
N SER A 24 -0.84 -3.54 17.75
CA SER A 24 -0.58 -3.12 19.13
C SER A 24 0.91 -3.26 19.45
N LEU A 25 1.53 -2.18 19.94
CA LEU A 25 2.94 -2.18 20.34
C LEU A 25 3.13 -2.59 21.80
N ASP A 26 2.07 -2.48 22.62
CA ASP A 26 2.12 -2.60 24.09
C ASP A 26 1.77 -4.00 24.64
N GLY A 27 2.09 -5.08 23.93
CA GLY A 27 1.80 -6.43 24.43
C GLY A 27 2.75 -7.50 23.93
N GLU A 28 2.95 -8.56 24.74
CA GLU A 28 3.73 -9.76 24.39
C GLU A 28 3.30 -10.40 23.06
N ASN A 29 2.05 -10.17 22.65
CA ASN A 29 1.49 -10.67 21.39
C ASN A 29 1.16 -9.50 20.44
N LYS A 30 2.15 -9.10 19.64
CA LYS A 30 2.03 -8.09 18.56
C LYS A 30 1.17 -8.64 17.40
N LYS A 31 -0.14 -8.75 17.59
CA LYS A 31 -1.07 -9.22 16.54
C LYS A 31 -1.68 -8.02 15.80
N PRO A 32 -1.74 -8.04 14.46
CA PRO A 32 -2.46 -7.03 13.70
C PRO A 32 -3.96 -7.21 13.89
N TYR A 33 -4.72 -6.12 13.93
CA TYR A 33 -6.18 -6.12 14.03
C TYR A 33 -6.76 -5.09 13.07
N ARG A 34 -7.98 -5.32 12.61
CA ARG A 34 -8.73 -4.37 11.78
C ARG A 34 -9.60 -3.49 12.66
N HIS A 35 -9.59 -2.19 12.42
CA HIS A 35 -10.48 -1.22 13.05
C HIS A 35 -11.17 -0.37 11.97
N CYS A 36 -12.49 -0.38 11.96
CA CYS A 36 -13.26 0.46 11.05
C CYS A 36 -13.64 1.77 11.76
N PRO A 37 -13.31 2.96 11.21
CA PRO A 37 -13.68 4.24 11.82
C PRO A 37 -15.16 4.57 11.68
N GLU A 38 -15.87 4.00 10.69
CA GLU A 38 -17.28 4.28 10.44
C GLU A 38 -18.21 3.54 11.41
N CYS A 39 -18.08 2.20 11.47
CA CYS A 39 -18.94 1.37 12.32
C CYS A 39 -18.29 1.00 13.66
N TYR A 40 -17.08 1.46 13.93
CA TYR A 40 -16.28 1.17 15.13
C TYR A 40 -16.00 -0.32 15.39
N ALA A 41 -16.38 -1.20 14.45
CA ALA A 41 -16.12 -2.62 14.54
C ALA A 41 -14.61 -2.90 14.56
N SER A 42 -14.19 -3.71 15.53
CA SER A 42 -12.79 -4.08 15.74
C SER A 42 -12.64 -5.59 15.69
N TYR A 43 -11.83 -6.08 14.75
CA TYR A 43 -11.61 -7.50 14.49
C TYR A 43 -10.19 -7.92 14.83
N HIS A 44 -10.08 -8.78 15.83
CA HIS A 44 -8.80 -9.32 16.32
C HIS A 44 -8.65 -10.78 15.88
N PRO A 45 -7.62 -11.13 15.09
CA PRO A 45 -7.38 -12.51 14.69
C PRO A 45 -6.99 -13.35 15.91
N ARG A 46 -7.60 -14.55 16.02
CA ARG A 46 -7.33 -15.46 17.14
C ARG A 46 -5.99 -16.18 16.97
N ASN A 47 -5.68 -16.57 15.72
CA ASN A 47 -4.52 -17.39 15.35
C ASN A 47 -3.61 -16.67 14.35
N LYS A 48 -2.35 -17.15 14.24
CA LYS A 48 -1.35 -16.60 13.29
C LYS A 48 -1.85 -16.62 11.84
N HIS A 49 -2.41 -17.75 11.39
CA HIS A 49 -2.96 -17.87 10.04
C HIS A 49 -4.03 -16.80 9.70
N GLN A 50 -4.89 -16.44 10.66
CA GLN A 50 -5.88 -15.36 10.45
C GLN A 50 -5.23 -13.98 10.38
N ALA A 51 -4.14 -13.77 11.14
CA ALA A 51 -3.37 -12.54 11.07
C ALA A 51 -2.67 -12.42 9.71
N ASP A 52 -2.09 -13.51 9.20
CA ASP A 52 -1.44 -13.54 7.88
C ASP A 52 -2.46 -13.26 6.76
N MET A 53 -3.64 -13.89 6.83
CA MET A 53 -4.74 -13.62 5.88
C MET A 53 -5.26 -12.18 5.96
N LEU A 54 -5.24 -11.56 7.14
CA LEU A 54 -5.62 -10.16 7.30
C LEU A 54 -4.59 -9.23 6.66
N LEU A 55 -3.30 -9.51 6.86
CA LEU A 55 -2.20 -8.76 6.25
C LEU A 55 -2.18 -8.93 4.72
N ALA A 56 -2.48 -10.13 4.20
CA ALA A 56 -2.57 -10.37 2.76
C ALA A 56 -3.72 -9.61 2.08
N LYS A 57 -4.77 -9.26 2.84
CA LYS A 57 -5.90 -8.43 2.37
C LYS A 57 -5.67 -6.94 2.56
N MET A 58 -4.50 -6.55 3.06
CA MET A 58 -4.13 -5.15 3.16
C MET A 58 -3.89 -4.63 1.75
N LYS A 59 -4.60 -3.56 1.39
CA LYS A 59 -4.17 -2.74 0.26
C LYS A 59 -3.02 -1.91 0.79
N ASP A 60 -1.81 -2.18 0.33
CA ASP A 60 -0.66 -1.34 0.61
C ASP A 60 -1.02 0.08 0.17
N GLY A 61 -0.96 1.00 1.13
CA GLY A 61 -1.08 2.43 0.85
C GLY A 61 0.18 2.95 0.16
N ALA A 62 0.58 2.35 -0.96
CA ALA A 62 1.23 3.15 -1.98
C ALA A 62 0.15 4.13 -2.48
N PRO A 63 0.45 5.44 -2.60
CA PRO A 63 -0.51 6.37 -3.18
C PRO A 63 -0.91 5.80 -4.54
N ALA A 64 -2.20 5.46 -4.70
CA ALA A 64 -2.74 5.18 -6.01
C ALA A 64 -2.48 6.45 -6.85
N PRO A 65 -1.82 6.36 -8.02
CA PRO A 65 -1.82 7.49 -8.94
C PRO A 65 -3.28 7.82 -9.23
N GLU A 66 -3.65 9.08 -9.02
CA GLU A 66 -4.96 9.62 -9.37
C GLU A 66 -5.32 9.16 -10.78
N GLN A 67 -6.36 8.33 -10.87
CA GLN A 67 -7.01 8.04 -12.14
C GLN A 67 -7.81 9.28 -12.50
N ASP A 68 -7.16 10.19 -13.24
CA ASP A 68 -7.83 11.21 -14.02
C ASP A 68 -8.32 10.53 -15.32
N GLU A 69 -9.62 10.26 -15.41
CA GLU A 69 -10.31 10.05 -16.69
C GLU A 69 -11.40 11.13 -16.79
N PRO A 70 -11.84 11.54 -18.00
CA PRO A 70 -11.10 11.80 -19.24
C PRO A 70 -11.48 13.19 -19.82
N PRO A 71 -10.90 13.65 -20.94
CA PRO A 71 -11.80 13.78 -22.08
C PRO A 71 -11.16 13.44 -23.44
N ALA A 72 -12.02 12.87 -24.29
CA ALA A 72 -12.03 12.99 -25.76
C ALA A 72 -10.78 12.61 -26.56
N ALA A 73 -10.91 11.53 -27.34
CA ALA A 73 -10.12 11.31 -28.55
C ALA A 73 -10.22 12.54 -29.49
N PRO A 74 -9.19 12.84 -30.31
CA PRO A 74 -8.99 12.12 -31.56
C PRO A 74 -7.52 11.74 -31.87
N PRO A 75 -7.27 10.89 -32.88
CA PRO A 75 -6.00 10.20 -33.10
C PRO A 75 -5.06 11.03 -33.99
N ALA A 76 -3.78 11.13 -33.64
CA ALA A 76 -2.74 11.50 -34.60
C ALA A 76 -1.31 11.17 -34.09
N ALA A 77 -0.68 10.22 -34.79
CA ALA A 77 0.73 10.08 -35.13
C ALA A 77 1.82 9.98 -34.02
N PRO A 78 2.79 9.04 -34.17
CA PRO A 78 3.80 8.74 -33.17
C PRO A 78 4.99 9.70 -33.27
N ALA A 79 5.31 10.40 -32.19
CA ALA A 79 6.56 11.15 -32.06
C ALA A 79 7.44 10.49 -30.99
N ALA A 80 8.47 9.81 -31.49
CA ALA A 80 9.77 9.57 -30.88
C ALA A 80 9.85 9.61 -29.34
N GLN A 81 9.90 8.42 -28.75
CA GLN A 81 10.39 8.20 -27.40
C GLN A 81 11.88 8.61 -27.33
N THR A 82 12.16 9.75 -26.71
CA THR A 82 13.51 10.13 -26.30
C THR A 82 13.96 9.12 -25.25
N LYS A 83 14.90 8.24 -25.60
CA LYS A 83 15.59 7.36 -24.67
C LYS A 83 16.43 8.22 -23.72
N GLU A 84 15.94 8.48 -22.51
CA GLU A 84 16.80 8.91 -21.41
C GLU A 84 17.56 7.67 -20.90
N GLU A 85 18.84 7.63 -21.24
CA GLU A 85 19.82 6.63 -20.84
C GLU A 85 20.00 6.69 -19.31
N THR A 86 19.19 5.91 -18.59
CA THR A 86 19.36 5.76 -17.14
C THR A 86 20.48 4.76 -16.91
N GLU A 87 21.63 5.24 -16.44
CA GLU A 87 22.77 4.38 -16.10
C GLU A 87 22.45 3.62 -14.79
N TYR A 88 22.39 2.28 -14.89
CA TYR A 88 22.09 1.40 -13.76
C TYR A 88 23.38 0.75 -13.24
N GLU A 89 23.56 0.71 -11.92
CA GLU A 89 24.65 -0.02 -11.29
C GLU A 89 24.12 -1.30 -10.64
N MET A 90 24.90 -2.38 -10.71
CA MET A 90 24.54 -3.67 -10.13
C MET A 90 25.08 -3.74 -8.70
N VAL A 91 24.20 -3.58 -7.71
CA VAL A 91 24.54 -3.70 -6.29
C VAL A 91 23.82 -4.92 -5.74
N PHE A 92 24.59 -5.89 -5.22
CA PHE A 92 24.06 -7.18 -4.73
C PHE A 92 23.18 -7.93 -5.76
N GLY A 93 23.57 -7.92 -7.04
CA GLY A 93 22.85 -8.63 -8.10
C GLY A 93 21.51 -8.01 -8.51
N VAL A 94 21.15 -6.85 -7.96
CA VAL A 94 19.95 -6.08 -8.32
C VAL A 94 20.37 -4.79 -9.04
N ARG A 95 19.71 -4.47 -10.16
CA ARG A 95 19.95 -3.25 -10.93
C ARG A 95 19.31 -2.05 -10.22
N VAL A 96 20.14 -1.12 -9.75
CA VAL A 96 19.69 0.10 -9.08
C VAL A 96 20.07 1.32 -9.93
N PRO A 97 19.14 2.27 -10.20
CA PRO A 97 19.46 3.48 -10.95
C PRO A 97 20.37 4.41 -10.13
N LYS A 98 21.48 4.89 -10.73
CA LYS A 98 22.39 5.87 -10.10
C LYS A 98 21.68 7.21 -9.92
N LYS A 99 21.03 7.46 -8.77
CA LYS A 99 20.59 8.82 -8.41
C LYS A 99 21.81 9.64 -8.01
N LYS A 100 22.17 10.65 -8.80
CA LYS A 100 23.09 11.73 -8.40
C LYS A 100 22.52 12.42 -7.16
N VAL A 101 23.11 12.17 -6.00
CA VAL A 101 22.85 12.97 -4.79
C VAL A 101 23.61 14.28 -4.97
N ALA A 102 22.89 15.35 -5.28
CA ALA A 102 23.43 16.70 -5.29
C ALA A 102 23.87 17.05 -3.86
N ALA A 103 25.13 17.44 -3.71
CA ALA A 103 25.71 17.98 -2.48
C ALA A 103 25.29 19.43 -2.26
#